data_AF-A0A7J8DU26-F1
#
_entry.id   AF-A0A7J8DU26-F1
#
_cell.length_a   1.000
_cell.length_b   1.000
_cell.length_c   1.000
_cell.angle_alpha   90.00
_cell.angle_beta   90.00
_cell.angle_gamma   90.00
#
_symmetry.space_group_name_H-M   'P 1'
#
loop_
_entity.id
_entity.type
_entity.pdbx_description
1 polymer ?
#
loop_
_entity_poly.entity_id
_entity_poly.type
_entity_poly.pdbx_seq_one_letter_code
_entity_poly.pdbx_strand_id
1 'polypeptide(L)'
;MSNAKERKHAKKMRNQPTNVTLFSGFVADKGVKHHNGGGKPFRAQRLDPSSGISRQRQTKMTHYSPSEPDVNEQSSSKVMFKKKGGWKAGSEGTSQEIPKYITASTFAQARAAEISAMLKAVTQKSSNSLVFQTLPRHMRRRAMSHNVKRLPRRLQEIAQKEAEKAVHQKKEHSKNKCHKARRCHINRMLEFNRRQKKNIWLETHIWHAKRFHMVKKWGYCLGERPTAKSHRACYRAMTNCCLLQDLSYYCCLELKGKEEEILKALSPMCSTDTGLTFAAVHCLSGKRQGSLMLYRANKYPQDMLGPVTFIWKPERTPGDTSESRQLWIWLHPALKQV
;
A
#
# COMPACT_ATOMS: atom_id res chain seq x y z
N MET A 1 24.87 32.45 18.60
CA MET A 1 25.08 31.68 17.34
C MET A 1 25.53 30.26 17.67
N SER A 2 25.24 29.28 16.81
CA SER A 2 25.13 27.86 17.16
C SER A 2 26.47 27.13 17.42
N ASN A 3 26.70 26.70 18.67
CA ASN A 3 27.78 25.81 19.15
C ASN A 3 27.84 24.43 18.47
N ALA A 4 26.91 24.12 17.56
CA ALA A 4 26.85 22.85 16.86
C ALA A 4 27.93 22.72 15.77
N LYS A 5 28.38 23.83 15.16
CA LYS A 5 29.44 23.80 14.14
C LYS A 5 30.80 23.52 14.76
N GLU A 6 31.08 24.15 15.89
CA GLU A 6 32.33 24.01 16.64
C GLU A 6 32.51 22.59 17.20
N ARG A 7 31.44 22.00 17.75
CA ARG A 7 31.44 20.59 18.20
C ARG A 7 31.68 19.60 17.06
N LYS A 8 31.18 19.87 15.84
CA LYS A 8 31.44 19.05 14.66
C LYS A 8 32.90 19.17 14.19
N HIS A 9 33.47 20.38 14.25
CA HIS A 9 34.87 20.62 13.92
C HIS A 9 35.81 19.90 14.90
N ALA A 10 35.59 20.07 16.21
CA ALA A 10 36.38 19.41 17.25
C ALA A 10 36.37 17.87 17.14
N LYS A 11 35.21 17.29 16.79
CA LYS A 11 35.08 15.84 16.60
C LYS A 11 35.78 15.35 15.32
N LYS A 12 35.90 16.20 14.29
CA LYS A 12 36.63 15.91 13.05
C LYS A 12 38.15 15.98 13.24
N MET A 13 38.63 16.83 14.15
CA MET A 13 40.06 16.99 14.44
C MET A 13 40.64 15.92 15.37
N ARG A 14 39.80 15.25 16.19
CA ARG A 14 40.25 14.25 17.17
C ARG A 14 40.85 12.97 16.58
N ASN A 15 40.61 12.69 15.29
CA ASN A 15 41.00 11.44 14.63
C ASN A 15 41.98 11.64 13.48
N GLN A 16 42.71 12.77 13.41
CA GLN A 16 43.73 12.94 12.40
C GLN A 16 45.08 12.38 12.88
N PRO A 17 45.82 11.65 12.02
CA PRO A 17 47.20 11.26 12.31
C PRO A 17 48.08 12.50 12.43
N THR A 18 49.06 12.46 13.33
CA THR A 18 49.89 13.61 13.76
C THR A 18 50.78 14.23 12.66
N ASN A 19 50.74 13.73 11.42
CA ASN A 19 51.62 14.14 10.33
C ASN A 19 50.95 14.93 9.19
N VAL A 20 49.78 15.54 9.42
CA VAL A 20 49.14 16.40 8.40
C VAL A 20 48.85 17.80 8.98
N THR A 21 49.72 18.76 8.67
CA THR A 21 49.52 20.18 8.96
C THR A 21 48.89 20.85 7.73
N LEU A 22 47.62 21.25 7.79
CA LEU A 22 47.02 22.14 6.80
C LEU A 22 46.95 23.56 7.38
N PHE A 23 47.66 24.49 6.76
CA PHE A 23 47.51 25.92 7.02
C PHE A 23 46.10 26.37 6.61
N SER A 24 45.34 26.88 7.58
CA SER A 24 44.02 27.50 7.36
C SER A 24 44.22 28.97 7.03
N GLY A 25 44.19 29.32 5.75
CA GLY A 25 44.00 30.71 5.31
C GLY A 25 42.54 31.13 5.53
N PHE A 26 42.28 31.91 6.58
CA PHE A 26 41.03 32.63 6.75
C PHE A 26 41.36 34.10 7.00
N VAL A 27 41.26 34.90 5.94
CA VAL A 27 41.23 36.37 6.02
C VAL A 27 39.82 36.77 6.46
N ALA A 28 39.76 37.55 7.53
CA ALA A 28 38.54 38.20 7.98
C ALA A 28 38.30 39.44 7.12
N ASP A 29 37.20 39.48 6.37
CA ASP A 29 36.74 40.72 5.76
C ASP A 29 35.54 41.29 6.51
N LYS A 30 35.69 42.53 6.95
CA LYS A 30 34.71 43.31 7.69
C LYS A 30 33.94 44.16 6.69
N GLY A 31 32.64 43.89 6.61
CA GLY A 31 31.55 44.87 6.53
C GLY A 31 31.60 45.96 5.46
N VAL A 32 30.68 45.87 4.49
CA VAL A 32 30.04 47.05 3.87
C VAL A 32 28.54 46.79 3.74
N LYS A 33 27.74 47.71 4.30
CA LYS A 33 26.30 47.85 4.08
C LYS A 33 26.09 48.74 2.85
N HIS A 34 25.20 48.36 1.93
CA HIS A 34 24.41 49.32 1.14
C HIS A 34 22.99 48.79 0.88
N HIS A 35 22.07 49.75 0.81
CA HIS A 35 20.62 49.62 0.87
C HIS A 35 19.94 49.50 -0.50
N ASN A 36 18.73 48.95 -0.46
CA ASN A 36 17.52 49.23 -1.25
C ASN A 36 17.41 48.86 -2.74
N GLY A 37 16.29 48.19 -3.06
CA GLY A 37 15.38 48.68 -4.09
C GLY A 37 14.67 47.64 -4.98
N GLY A 38 13.37 47.39 -4.71
CA GLY A 38 12.34 46.94 -5.68
C GLY A 38 12.44 45.49 -6.19
N GLY A 39 11.38 44.75 -6.49
CA GLY A 39 9.97 45.06 -6.61
C GLY A 39 9.29 44.00 -7.50
N LYS A 40 8.54 43.09 -6.86
CA LYS A 40 7.39 42.29 -7.36
C LYS A 40 7.57 41.12 -8.35
N PRO A 41 6.60 40.16 -8.35
CA PRO A 41 6.79 38.76 -8.76
C PRO A 41 6.04 38.36 -10.04
N PHE A 42 6.51 37.33 -10.75
CA PHE A 42 5.79 36.76 -11.89
C PHE A 42 5.19 35.37 -11.61
N ARG A 43 3.88 35.45 -11.33
CA ARG A 43 2.72 34.60 -11.58
C ARG A 43 2.86 33.26 -12.36
N ALA A 44 2.16 32.28 -11.80
CA ALA A 44 1.77 31.00 -12.38
C ALA A 44 0.90 31.12 -13.64
N GLN A 45 1.07 30.20 -14.59
CA GLN A 45 0.11 29.95 -15.67
C GLN A 45 -0.67 28.66 -15.39
N ARG A 46 -1.99 28.82 -15.28
CA ARG A 46 -2.98 27.78 -15.57
C ARG A 46 -3.23 27.80 -17.08
N LEU A 47 -3.39 26.63 -17.69
CA LEU A 47 -4.03 26.44 -18.98
C LEU A 47 -4.92 25.20 -18.92
N ASP A 48 -6.17 25.40 -19.33
CA ASP A 48 -7.20 24.47 -19.81
C ASP A 48 -8.26 25.38 -20.47
N PRO A 49 -9.19 24.92 -21.34
CA PRO A 49 -9.27 23.67 -22.12
C PRO A 49 -9.66 23.93 -23.61
N SER A 50 -9.58 22.92 -24.50
CA SER A 50 -10.61 22.70 -25.55
C SER A 50 -10.32 21.56 -26.54
N SER A 51 -11.45 20.97 -26.99
CA SER A 51 -11.73 20.20 -28.21
C SER A 51 -11.13 18.80 -28.38
N GLY A 52 -12.04 17.82 -28.42
CA GLY A 52 -11.76 16.42 -28.69
C GLY A 52 -11.75 16.05 -30.16
N ILE A 53 -11.25 14.85 -30.43
CA ILE A 53 -11.52 14.05 -31.63
C ILE A 53 -11.66 12.60 -31.18
N SER A 54 -12.77 12.00 -31.58
CA SER A 54 -13.11 10.59 -31.49
C SER A 54 -12.12 9.71 -32.25
N ARG A 55 -11.59 8.66 -31.62
CA ARG A 55 -11.06 7.48 -32.32
C ARG A 55 -11.57 6.20 -31.66
N GLN A 56 -12.63 5.72 -32.27
CA GLN A 56 -13.17 4.36 -32.31
C GLN A 56 -12.06 3.30 -32.22
N ARG A 57 -12.08 2.46 -31.15
CA ARG A 57 -11.32 1.21 -31.11
C ARG A 57 -12.27 0.06 -31.37
N GLN A 58 -12.21 -0.47 -32.58
CA GLN A 58 -12.82 -1.74 -32.95
C GLN A 58 -12.10 -2.88 -32.20
N THR A 59 -12.86 -3.62 -31.39
CA THR A 59 -12.45 -4.91 -30.84
C THR A 59 -12.63 -5.99 -31.89
N LYS A 60 -11.54 -6.49 -32.46
CA LYS A 60 -11.53 -7.71 -33.27
C LYS A 60 -11.17 -8.88 -32.35
N MET A 61 -12.14 -9.77 -32.15
CA MET A 61 -11.99 -11.04 -31.44
C MET A 61 -11.24 -12.03 -32.35
N THR A 62 -10.20 -12.66 -31.82
CA THR A 62 -9.60 -13.87 -32.41
C THR A 62 -9.46 -14.90 -31.30
N HIS A 63 -10.09 -16.05 -31.51
CA HIS A 63 -10.10 -17.21 -30.61
C HIS A 63 -8.70 -17.84 -30.52
N TYR A 64 -8.29 -18.24 -29.31
CA TYR A 64 -7.17 -19.15 -29.09
C TYR A 64 -7.62 -20.31 -28.19
N SER A 65 -7.43 -21.53 -28.68
CA SER A 65 -7.53 -22.81 -27.98
C SER A 65 -6.28 -23.09 -27.12
N PRO A 66 -6.38 -23.94 -26.09
CA PRO A 66 -5.31 -24.14 -25.11
C PRO A 66 -4.28 -25.16 -25.63
N SER A 67 -3.00 -24.82 -25.51
CA SER A 67 -1.87 -25.74 -25.67
C SER A 67 -1.00 -25.71 -24.41
N GLU A 68 -0.60 -26.91 -24.00
CA GLU A 68 0.21 -27.27 -22.83
C GLU A 68 1.52 -26.45 -22.68
N PRO A 69 2.10 -26.35 -21.47
CA PRO A 69 3.20 -25.44 -21.21
C PRO A 69 4.53 -26.05 -21.65
N ASP A 70 5.06 -25.52 -22.75
CA ASP A 70 6.47 -25.68 -23.10
C ASP A 70 7.27 -24.43 -22.72
N VAL A 71 8.37 -24.64 -22.02
CA VAL A 71 9.10 -23.61 -21.28
C VAL A 71 10.25 -23.13 -22.16
N ASN A 72 10.13 -21.96 -22.80
CA ASN A 72 11.28 -21.34 -23.45
C ASN A 72 11.18 -19.80 -23.54
N GLU A 73 11.88 -19.10 -22.64
CA GLU A 73 12.11 -17.65 -22.69
C GLU A 73 13.28 -17.33 -23.63
N GLN A 74 13.03 -16.60 -24.73
CA GLN A 74 14.08 -15.97 -25.54
C GLN A 74 14.38 -14.54 -25.05
N SER A 75 15.52 -14.43 -24.37
CA SER A 75 16.64 -13.51 -24.63
C SER A 75 16.35 -12.03 -24.91
N SER A 76 16.45 -11.22 -23.85
CA SER A 76 16.67 -9.77 -23.93
C SER A 76 18.18 -9.46 -23.99
N SER A 77 18.53 -8.57 -24.90
CA SER A 77 19.86 -8.10 -25.29
C SER A 77 20.78 -7.83 -24.10
N LYS A 78 21.74 -8.75 -23.91
CA LYS A 78 22.80 -8.67 -22.91
C LYS A 78 24.05 -8.14 -23.60
N VAL A 79 24.46 -6.91 -23.29
CA VAL A 79 25.85 -6.49 -23.51
C VAL A 79 26.72 -7.48 -22.76
N MET A 80 27.41 -8.34 -23.51
CA MET A 80 28.14 -9.48 -22.97
C MET A 80 29.43 -9.01 -22.29
N PHE A 81 29.38 -8.84 -20.98
CA PHE A 81 30.60 -8.97 -20.19
C PHE A 81 31.01 -10.45 -20.22
N LYS A 82 31.99 -10.80 -21.07
CA LYS A 82 32.55 -12.15 -21.16
C LYS A 82 33.15 -12.53 -19.80
N LYS A 83 32.39 -13.30 -19.02
CA LYS A 83 32.88 -13.96 -17.80
C LYS A 83 33.80 -15.10 -18.22
N LYS A 84 35.08 -14.81 -18.47
CA LYS A 84 36.13 -15.85 -18.46
C LYS A 84 36.32 -16.29 -17.01
N GLY A 85 36.13 -17.58 -16.73
CA GLY A 85 36.46 -18.19 -15.44
C GLY A 85 35.25 -18.68 -14.66
N GLY A 86 34.55 -19.68 -15.18
CA GLY A 86 33.82 -20.63 -14.35
C GLY A 86 34.61 -21.94 -14.34
N TRP A 87 35.06 -22.40 -13.18
CA TRP A 87 35.73 -23.69 -13.03
C TRP A 87 34.68 -24.77 -13.27
N LYS A 88 34.71 -25.43 -14.44
CA LYS A 88 34.01 -26.69 -14.64
C LYS A 88 34.91 -27.79 -14.09
N ALA A 89 34.44 -28.50 -13.07
CA ALA A 89 35.02 -29.79 -12.69
C ALA A 89 34.64 -30.80 -13.78
N GLY A 90 35.51 -30.92 -14.77
CA GLY A 90 35.47 -31.94 -15.81
C GLY A 90 36.84 -32.58 -15.86
N SER A 91 36.85 -33.91 -15.76
CA SER A 91 38.02 -34.78 -15.76
C SER A 91 38.85 -34.62 -17.03
N GLU A 92 39.99 -33.95 -16.93
CA GLU A 92 41.18 -34.21 -17.75
C GLU A 92 42.37 -33.46 -17.15
N GLY A 93 43.44 -34.22 -16.84
CA GLY A 93 44.65 -33.77 -16.17
C GLY A 93 45.47 -32.79 -17.01
N THR A 94 45.04 -31.52 -17.04
CA THR A 94 45.90 -30.39 -17.39
C THR A 94 46.37 -29.74 -16.11
N SER A 95 47.67 -29.79 -15.87
CA SER A 95 48.37 -28.94 -14.90
C SER A 95 47.96 -27.49 -15.17
N GLN A 96 47.08 -26.94 -14.33
CA GLN A 96 46.77 -25.51 -14.37
C GLN A 96 48.05 -24.75 -14.03
N GLU A 97 48.82 -24.37 -15.05
CA GLU A 97 49.96 -23.48 -14.88
C GLU A 97 49.47 -22.20 -14.21
N ILE A 98 50.03 -21.92 -13.04
CA ILE A 98 49.76 -20.71 -12.28
C ILE A 98 50.13 -19.53 -13.19
N PRO A 99 49.21 -18.57 -13.45
CA PRO A 99 49.50 -17.43 -14.31
C PRO A 99 50.74 -16.68 -13.81
N LYS A 100 51.79 -16.61 -14.64
CA LYS A 100 53.06 -15.95 -14.29
C LYS A 100 52.90 -14.42 -14.10
N TYR A 101 51.84 -13.83 -14.67
CA TYR A 101 51.56 -12.39 -14.59
C TYR A 101 50.07 -12.12 -14.39
N ILE A 102 49.76 -11.16 -13.50
CA ILE A 102 48.40 -10.67 -13.27
C ILE A 102 48.20 -9.33 -13.95
N THR A 103 47.11 -9.17 -14.72
CA THR A 103 46.69 -7.86 -15.21
C THR A 103 46.13 -7.05 -14.03
N ALA A 104 46.98 -6.24 -13.42
CA ALA A 104 46.67 -5.50 -12.19
C ALA A 104 45.41 -4.62 -12.32
N SER A 105 45.17 -4.02 -13.49
CA SER A 105 44.01 -3.17 -13.74
C SER A 105 42.68 -3.94 -13.67
N THR A 106 42.60 -5.11 -14.32
CA THR A 106 41.40 -5.96 -14.28
C THR A 106 41.12 -6.46 -12.86
N PHE A 107 42.16 -6.85 -12.12
CA PHE A 107 42.01 -7.27 -10.73
C PHE A 107 41.56 -6.11 -9.84
N ALA A 108 42.16 -4.93 -9.98
CA ALA A 108 41.77 -3.73 -9.24
C ALA A 108 40.32 -3.32 -9.53
N GLN A 109 39.88 -3.37 -10.79
CA GLN A 109 38.49 -3.08 -11.17
C GLN A 109 37.51 -4.08 -10.56
N ALA A 110 37.82 -5.38 -10.62
CA ALA A 110 37.00 -6.42 -10.00
C ALA A 110 36.90 -6.22 -8.48
N ARG A 111 38.03 -6.00 -7.80
CA ARG A 111 38.07 -5.74 -6.35
C ARG A 111 37.37 -4.44 -5.96
N ALA A 112 37.48 -3.38 -6.74
CA ALA A 112 36.78 -2.13 -6.50
C ALA A 112 35.25 -2.32 -6.56
N ALA A 113 34.76 -3.09 -7.55
CA ALA A 113 33.35 -3.43 -7.66
C ALA A 113 32.85 -4.30 -6.48
N GLU A 114 33.64 -5.30 -6.08
CA GLU A 114 33.35 -6.15 -4.92
C GLU A 114 33.27 -5.34 -3.62
N ILE A 115 34.30 -4.52 -3.34
CA ILE A 115 34.36 -3.68 -2.14
C ILE A 115 33.17 -2.71 -2.12
N SER A 116 32.85 -2.08 -3.26
CA SER A 116 31.71 -1.16 -3.37
C SER A 116 30.38 -1.86 -3.12
N ALA A 117 30.19 -3.06 -3.67
CA ALA A 117 28.98 -3.86 -3.47
C ALA A 117 28.84 -4.32 -2.01
N MET A 118 29.92 -4.82 -1.41
CA MET A 118 29.94 -5.25 -0.01
C MET A 118 29.69 -4.09 0.94
N LEU A 119 30.37 -2.96 0.74
CA LEU A 119 30.19 -1.76 1.55
C LEU A 119 28.74 -1.29 1.49
N LYS A 120 28.15 -1.19 0.30
CA LYS A 120 26.74 -0.82 0.13
C LYS A 120 25.79 -1.78 0.85
N ALA A 121 26.00 -3.10 0.72
CA ALA A 121 25.16 -4.11 1.34
C ALA A 121 25.24 -4.07 2.88
N VAL A 122 26.44 -3.91 3.44
CA VAL A 122 26.66 -3.81 4.88
C VAL A 122 26.11 -2.50 5.41
N THR A 123 26.39 -1.36 4.77
CA THR A 123 25.87 -0.05 5.20
C THR A 123 24.35 -0.01 5.20
N GLN A 124 23.67 -0.62 4.22
CA GLN A 124 22.19 -0.66 4.24
C GLN A 124 21.64 -1.38 5.48
N LYS A 125 22.25 -2.50 5.89
CA LYS A 125 21.83 -3.28 7.07
C LYS A 125 22.31 -2.67 8.39
N SER A 126 23.50 -2.05 8.39
CA SER A 126 24.21 -1.53 9.56
C SER A 126 24.04 -0.02 9.78
N SER A 127 23.36 0.70 8.88
CA SER A 127 23.23 2.18 8.94
C SER A 127 22.56 2.69 10.21
N ASN A 128 21.95 1.81 10.99
CA ASN A 128 21.26 2.18 12.21
C ASN A 128 22.02 1.67 13.45
N SER A 129 22.34 2.58 14.35
CA SER A 129 23.06 2.28 15.60
C SER A 129 22.19 1.62 16.67
N LEU A 130 20.88 1.49 16.44
CA LEU A 130 19.91 1.01 17.42
C LEU A 130 19.11 -0.16 16.84
N VAL A 131 18.94 -1.23 17.61
CA VAL A 131 18.29 -2.48 17.18
C VAL A 131 16.89 -2.24 16.61
N PHE A 132 16.12 -1.31 17.18
CA PHE A 132 14.74 -1.05 16.73
C PHE A 132 14.65 -0.37 15.36
N GLN A 133 15.76 0.21 14.87
CA GLN A 133 15.83 0.81 13.54
C GLN A 133 16.25 -0.21 12.47
N THR A 134 16.75 -1.40 12.84
CA THR A 134 17.09 -2.47 11.88
C THR A 134 15.85 -3.06 11.20
N LEU A 135 14.67 -3.00 11.84
CA LEU A 135 13.44 -3.56 11.28
C LEU A 135 13.01 -2.85 9.99
N PRO A 136 12.31 -3.55 9.06
CA PRO A 136 11.63 -2.92 7.93
C PRO A 136 10.68 -1.80 8.36
N ARG A 137 10.60 -0.71 7.59
CA ARG A 137 9.82 0.50 7.96
C ARG A 137 8.36 0.20 8.31
N HIS A 138 7.71 -0.73 7.61
CA HIS A 138 6.31 -1.09 7.84
C HIS A 138 6.08 -1.90 9.14
N MET A 139 7.13 -2.54 9.68
CA MET A 139 7.07 -3.28 10.95
C MET A 139 7.40 -2.41 12.17
N ARG A 140 8.07 -1.27 11.97
CA ARG A 140 8.50 -0.39 13.07
C ARG A 140 7.31 0.16 13.85
N ARG A 141 7.44 0.19 15.18
CA ARG A 141 6.48 0.83 16.09
C ARG A 141 7.19 1.97 16.83
N ARG A 142 6.47 3.06 17.11
CA ARG A 142 7.04 4.22 17.82
C ARG A 142 7.37 3.91 19.29
N ALA A 143 6.57 3.07 19.94
CA ALA A 143 6.70 2.76 21.36
C ALA A 143 7.74 1.69 21.71
N MET A 144 8.58 1.26 20.75
CA MET A 144 9.59 0.21 20.96
C MET A 144 10.66 0.62 21.97
N SER A 145 11.03 1.90 21.99
CA SER A 145 12.01 2.46 22.94
C SER A 145 11.51 2.48 24.37
N HIS A 146 10.19 2.57 24.56
CA HIS A 146 9.56 2.59 25.89
C HIS A 146 9.20 1.19 26.40
N ASN A 147 8.79 0.29 25.50
CA ASN A 147 8.40 -1.08 25.86
C ASN A 147 9.00 -2.08 24.87
N VAL A 148 10.00 -2.82 25.35
CA VAL A 148 10.74 -3.83 24.59
C VAL A 148 9.84 -4.96 24.08
N LYS A 149 8.70 -5.25 24.74
CA LYS A 149 7.75 -6.30 24.31
C LYS A 149 7.10 -6.03 22.94
N ARG A 150 7.26 -4.83 22.38
CA ARG A 150 6.79 -4.50 21.02
C ARG A 150 7.72 -5.02 19.93
N LEU A 151 8.96 -5.41 20.27
CA LEU A 151 9.94 -6.02 19.37
C LEU A 151 9.69 -7.53 19.20
N PRO A 152 10.10 -8.14 18.06
CA PRO A 152 10.20 -9.59 17.94
C PRO A 152 11.16 -10.18 19.00
N ARG A 153 10.85 -11.37 19.54
CA ARG A 153 11.60 -12.00 20.66
C ARG A 153 13.12 -12.01 20.45
N ARG A 154 13.61 -12.41 19.28
CA ARG A 154 15.06 -12.43 18.95
C ARG A 154 15.75 -11.07 19.09
N LEU A 155 15.03 -9.98 18.87
CA LEU A 155 15.56 -8.61 19.00
C LEU A 155 15.35 -8.03 20.40
N GLN A 156 14.53 -8.66 21.24
CA GLN A 156 14.26 -8.18 22.60
C GLN A 156 15.50 -8.30 23.48
N GLU A 157 16.24 -9.40 23.41
CA GLU A 157 17.45 -9.63 24.20
C GLU A 157 18.53 -8.59 23.92
N ILE A 158 18.76 -8.29 22.63
CA ILE A 158 19.74 -7.27 22.22
C ILE A 158 19.28 -5.89 22.70
N ALA A 159 17.99 -5.57 22.55
CA ALA A 159 17.43 -4.30 23.00
C ALA A 159 17.47 -4.13 24.54
N GLN A 160 17.34 -5.22 25.31
CA GLN A 160 17.49 -5.19 26.78
C GLN A 160 18.94 -4.84 27.15
N LYS A 161 19.92 -5.51 26.53
CA LYS A 161 21.34 -5.20 26.73
C LYS A 161 21.68 -3.76 26.32
N GLU A 162 21.10 -3.25 25.24
CA GLU A 162 21.25 -1.83 24.84
C GLU A 162 20.61 -0.86 25.85
N ALA A 163 19.44 -1.22 26.39
CA ALA A 163 18.74 -0.40 27.37
C ALA A 163 19.51 -0.32 28.70
N GLU A 164 20.07 -1.44 29.19
CA GLU A 164 20.93 -1.48 30.37
C GLU A 164 22.13 -0.54 30.21
N LYS A 165 22.81 -0.60 29.06
CA LYS A 165 23.92 0.31 28.73
C LYS A 165 23.50 1.78 28.72
N ALA A 166 22.29 2.08 28.25
CA ALA A 166 21.77 3.45 28.19
C ALA A 166 21.33 4.00 29.56
N VAL A 167 20.87 3.15 30.48
CA VAL A 167 20.52 3.53 31.86
C VAL A 167 21.76 3.95 32.62
N HIS A 168 22.88 3.24 32.46
CA HIS A 168 24.15 3.56 33.13
C HIS A 168 24.73 4.92 32.71
N GLN A 169 24.28 5.50 31.58
CA GLN A 169 24.74 6.80 31.08
C GLN A 169 23.81 7.98 31.39
N LYS A 170 22.61 7.75 31.93
CA LYS A 170 21.64 8.82 32.17
C LYS A 170 21.55 9.19 33.64
N LYS A 171 21.90 10.45 33.94
CA LYS A 171 21.55 11.14 35.20
C LYS A 171 20.03 11.14 35.35
N GLU A 172 19.55 10.79 36.53
CA GLU A 172 18.15 10.61 36.87
C GLU A 172 17.32 11.86 36.47
N HIS A 173 16.52 11.76 35.41
CA HIS A 173 15.60 12.83 35.06
C HIS A 173 14.44 12.83 36.06
N SER A 174 14.18 13.99 36.69
CA SER A 174 13.06 14.16 37.61
C SER A 174 11.74 13.83 36.91
N LYS A 175 10.98 12.92 37.52
CA LYS A 175 9.67 12.49 37.03
C LYS A 175 8.67 13.60 37.31
N ASN A 176 8.63 14.64 36.48
CA ASN A 176 7.48 15.53 36.43
C ASN A 176 6.28 14.67 36.01
N LYS A 177 5.42 14.33 36.99
CA LYS A 177 4.20 13.53 36.80
C LYS A 177 3.28 14.29 35.84
N CYS A 178 3.41 13.99 34.55
CA CYS A 178 2.40 14.34 33.57
C CYS A 178 1.07 13.72 34.02
N HIS A 179 0.12 14.57 34.41
CA HIS A 179 -1.23 14.16 34.73
C HIS A 179 -1.90 13.52 33.49
N LYS A 180 -2.63 12.44 33.73
CA LYS A 180 -3.58 11.73 32.84
C LYS A 180 -3.02 10.67 31.88
N ALA A 181 -2.65 9.54 32.47
CA ALA A 181 -3.09 8.24 31.95
C ALA A 181 -3.78 7.47 33.08
N ARG A 182 -4.95 7.96 33.52
CA ARG A 182 -5.78 7.22 34.48
C ARG A 182 -6.32 5.97 33.79
N ARG A 183 -6.36 4.86 34.50
CA ARG A 183 -7.01 3.64 34.00
C ARG A 183 -8.50 3.94 33.80
N CYS A 184 -9.03 3.53 32.64
CA CYS A 184 -10.46 3.64 32.37
C CYS A 184 -11.16 2.42 32.97
N HIS A 185 -12.01 2.62 33.98
CA HIS A 185 -12.81 1.58 34.64
C HIS A 185 -14.22 1.41 34.01
N ILE A 186 -14.44 1.95 32.81
CA ILE A 186 -15.74 1.96 32.15
C ILE A 186 -15.93 0.68 31.33
N ASN A 187 -17.15 0.13 31.32
CA ASN A 187 -17.52 -0.96 30.41
C ASN A 187 -17.49 -0.46 28.95
N ARG A 188 -16.46 -0.87 28.22
CA ARG A 188 -16.21 -0.43 26.85
C ARG A 188 -17.29 -0.89 25.86
N MET A 189 -17.94 -2.03 26.09
CA MET A 189 -19.00 -2.52 25.21
C MET A 189 -20.23 -1.62 25.27
N LEU A 190 -20.67 -1.24 26.47
CA LEU A 190 -21.78 -0.29 26.64
C LEU A 190 -21.46 1.07 26.02
N GLU A 191 -20.21 1.52 26.14
CA GLU A 191 -19.78 2.76 25.51
C GLU A 191 -19.79 2.68 23.98
N PHE A 192 -19.43 1.53 23.40
CA PHE A 192 -19.55 1.29 21.96
C PHE A 192 -21.00 1.28 21.51
N ASN A 193 -21.90 0.58 22.21
CA ASN A 193 -23.33 0.57 21.92
C ASN A 193 -23.91 1.99 21.95
N ARG A 194 -23.53 2.81 22.94
CA ARG A 194 -23.95 4.21 23.03
C ARG A 194 -23.46 5.04 21.83
N ARG A 195 -22.22 4.80 21.36
CA ARG A 195 -21.64 5.52 20.21
C ARG A 195 -22.26 5.09 18.87
N GLN A 196 -22.63 3.82 18.74
CA GLN A 196 -23.30 3.26 17.55
C GLN A 196 -24.69 3.86 17.30
N LYS A 197 -25.36 4.42 18.32
CA LYS A 197 -26.67 5.08 18.15
C LYS A 197 -26.66 6.21 17.12
N LYS A 198 -25.51 6.87 16.89
CA LYS A 198 -25.41 7.99 15.94
C LYS A 198 -25.12 7.53 14.51
N ASN A 199 -24.26 6.53 14.35
CA ASN A 199 -23.83 6.01 13.06
C ASN A 199 -23.67 4.49 13.15
N ILE A 200 -23.98 3.80 12.05
CA ILE A 200 -23.77 2.37 11.94
C ILE A 200 -22.26 2.09 11.88
N TRP A 201 -21.81 1.19 12.75
CA TRP A 201 -20.45 0.65 12.75
C TRP A 201 -20.53 -0.78 12.24
N LEU A 202 -19.77 -1.08 11.19
CA LEU A 202 -19.58 -2.46 10.74
C LEU A 202 -18.88 -3.29 11.83
N GLU A 203 -18.96 -4.60 11.74
CA GLU A 203 -18.38 -5.56 12.68
C GLU A 203 -16.85 -5.36 12.76
N THR A 204 -16.22 -5.05 11.62
CA THR A 204 -14.78 -4.79 11.53
C THR A 204 -14.39 -3.34 11.89
N HIS A 205 -15.34 -2.48 12.30
CA HIS A 205 -15.14 -1.04 12.47
C HIS A 205 -13.97 -0.72 13.40
N ILE A 206 -13.83 -1.46 14.52
CA ILE A 206 -12.73 -1.24 15.47
C ILE A 206 -11.36 -1.54 14.83
N TRP A 207 -11.28 -2.52 13.93
CA TRP A 207 -10.04 -2.84 13.22
C TRP A 207 -9.66 -1.72 12.24
N HIS A 208 -10.64 -1.24 11.47
CA HIS A 208 -10.47 -0.14 10.52
C HIS A 208 -10.16 1.18 11.22
N ALA A 209 -10.91 1.54 12.27
CA ALA A 209 -10.70 2.77 13.05
C ALA A 209 -9.30 2.87 13.69
N LYS A 210 -8.65 1.73 13.95
CA LYS A 210 -7.27 1.69 14.47
C LYS A 210 -6.21 1.91 13.39
N ARG A 211 -6.53 1.78 12.10
CA ARG A 211 -5.56 1.70 10.99
C ARG A 211 -5.84 2.67 9.85
N PHE A 212 -7.06 3.15 9.73
CA PHE A 212 -7.57 4.01 8.68
C PHE A 212 -8.13 5.31 9.27
N HIS A 213 -8.15 6.34 8.44
CA HIS A 213 -8.90 7.55 8.71
C HIS A 213 -10.38 7.28 8.41
N MET A 214 -11.22 7.40 9.44
CA MET A 214 -12.64 7.09 9.34
C MET A 214 -13.44 8.33 8.91
N VAL A 215 -14.44 8.13 8.05
CA VAL A 215 -15.33 9.16 7.54
C VAL A 215 -16.78 8.69 7.66
N LYS A 216 -17.68 9.62 7.99
CA LYS A 216 -19.12 9.36 8.11
C LYS A 216 -19.78 9.59 6.75
N LYS A 217 -20.36 8.55 6.15
CA LYS A 217 -21.07 8.63 4.85
C LYS A 217 -22.28 7.70 4.88
N TRP A 218 -23.41 8.16 4.34
CA TRP A 218 -24.65 7.38 4.17
C TRP A 218 -25.17 6.69 5.44
N GLY A 219 -24.97 7.31 6.61
CA GLY A 219 -25.33 6.74 7.91
C GLY A 219 -24.29 5.77 8.51
N TYR A 220 -23.23 5.43 7.78
CA TYR A 220 -22.14 4.55 8.22
C TYR A 220 -20.87 5.33 8.60
N CYS A 221 -20.01 4.70 9.40
CA CYS A 221 -18.65 5.19 9.67
C CYS A 221 -17.61 4.26 9.03
N LEU A 222 -17.07 4.65 7.88
CA LEU A 222 -16.24 3.82 7.00
C LEU A 222 -14.79 4.30 6.94
N GLY A 223 -13.86 3.40 6.64
CA GLY A 223 -12.44 3.73 6.46
C GLY A 223 -12.17 4.29 5.07
N GLU A 224 -11.71 5.53 4.96
CA GLU A 224 -11.44 6.17 3.66
C GLU A 224 -10.01 5.95 3.18
N ARG A 225 -9.02 6.18 4.04
CA ARG A 225 -7.60 6.07 3.67
C ARG A 225 -6.77 5.45 4.79
N PRO A 226 -5.80 4.58 4.49
CA PRO A 226 -4.91 4.04 5.51
C PRO A 226 -4.06 5.15 6.13
N THR A 227 -3.72 4.99 7.41
CA THR A 227 -2.81 5.90 8.11
C THR A 227 -1.37 5.81 7.59
N ALA A 228 -0.98 4.64 7.06
CA ALA A 228 0.28 4.45 6.36
C ALA A 228 0.18 4.91 4.90
N LYS A 229 1.24 5.52 4.38
CA LYS A 229 1.33 5.89 2.97
C LYS A 229 1.52 4.65 2.10
N SER A 230 0.43 4.05 1.62
CA SER A 230 0.46 2.80 0.87
C SER A 230 -0.16 2.87 -0.53
N HIS A 231 -0.44 4.05 -1.10
CA HIS A 231 -1.07 4.18 -2.42
C HIS A 231 -0.41 3.31 -3.52
N ARG A 232 0.91 3.46 -3.72
CA ARG A 232 1.66 2.65 -4.69
C ARG A 232 1.75 1.17 -4.30
N ALA A 233 1.75 0.88 -3.01
CA ALA A 233 1.79 -0.49 -2.51
C ALA A 233 0.44 -1.21 -2.76
N CYS A 234 -0.69 -0.53 -2.57
CA CYS A 234 -2.02 -1.03 -2.89
C CYS A 234 -2.15 -1.35 -4.38
N TYR A 235 -1.66 -0.47 -5.27
CA TYR A 235 -1.66 -0.74 -6.71
C TYR A 235 -0.83 -1.98 -7.08
N ARG A 236 0.39 -2.09 -6.56
CA ARG A 236 1.23 -3.29 -6.78
C ARG A 236 0.61 -4.56 -6.21
N ALA A 237 -0.05 -4.45 -5.07
CA ALA A 237 -0.72 -5.58 -4.44
C ALA A 237 -1.97 -6.02 -5.22
N MET A 238 -2.65 -5.10 -5.90
CA MET A 238 -3.79 -5.40 -6.76
C MET A 238 -3.39 -6.19 -8.00
N THR A 239 -2.21 -5.95 -8.57
CA THR A 239 -1.77 -6.64 -9.80
C THR A 239 -1.03 -7.94 -9.52
N ASN A 240 -0.13 -7.93 -8.52
CA ASN A 240 0.86 -9.01 -8.33
C ASN A 240 0.72 -9.74 -6.99
N CYS A 241 -0.16 -9.28 -6.09
CA CYS A 241 -0.35 -9.90 -4.79
C CYS A 241 -1.86 -10.02 -4.48
N CYS A 242 -2.23 -9.90 -3.21
CA CYS A 242 -3.61 -9.88 -2.78
C CYS A 242 -3.96 -8.55 -2.10
N LEU A 243 -5.20 -8.12 -2.30
CA LEU A 243 -5.81 -6.97 -1.63
C LEU A 243 -7.26 -7.33 -1.31
N LEU A 244 -7.69 -7.05 -0.08
CA LEU A 244 -9.07 -7.28 0.37
C LEU A 244 -9.69 -5.95 0.80
N GLN A 245 -10.99 -5.81 0.58
CA GLN A 245 -11.78 -4.65 0.95
C GLN A 245 -12.99 -5.11 1.76
N ASP A 246 -13.41 -4.26 2.70
CA ASP A 246 -14.65 -4.49 3.45
C ASP A 246 -15.78 -3.68 2.80
N LEU A 247 -16.70 -4.40 2.16
CA LEU A 247 -17.88 -3.86 1.47
C LEU A 247 -19.18 -4.32 2.17
N SER A 248 -19.12 -4.63 3.46
CA SER A 248 -20.28 -5.14 4.21
C SER A 248 -21.43 -4.13 4.36
N TYR A 249 -21.23 -2.88 3.96
CA TYR A 249 -22.26 -1.85 3.96
C TYR A 249 -23.27 -1.97 2.81
N TYR A 250 -23.03 -2.80 1.79
CA TYR A 250 -24.03 -3.04 0.75
C TYR A 250 -25.29 -3.68 1.36
N CYS A 251 -26.44 -3.10 1.04
CA CYS A 251 -27.73 -3.60 1.50
C CYS A 251 -28.20 -4.71 0.57
N CYS A 252 -28.70 -5.81 1.12
CA CYS A 252 -29.30 -6.90 0.37
C CYS A 252 -30.83 -6.83 0.51
N LEU A 253 -31.55 -6.78 -0.61
CA LEU A 253 -33.01 -6.98 -0.66
C LEU A 253 -33.29 -8.39 -1.16
N GLU A 254 -34.10 -9.13 -0.42
CA GLU A 254 -34.56 -10.45 -0.82
C GLU A 254 -36.01 -10.35 -1.31
N LEU A 255 -36.24 -10.76 -2.55
CA LEU A 255 -37.57 -10.89 -3.14
C LEU A 255 -37.89 -12.38 -3.28
N LYS A 256 -39.05 -12.79 -2.76
CA LYS A 256 -39.53 -14.17 -2.82
C LYS A 256 -40.92 -14.20 -3.44
N GLY A 257 -41.11 -15.03 -4.46
CA GLY A 257 -42.37 -15.11 -5.19
C GLY A 257 -42.24 -15.90 -6.48
N LYS A 258 -43.33 -15.99 -7.25
CA LYS A 258 -43.29 -16.59 -8.58
C LYS A 258 -42.36 -15.80 -9.49
N GLU A 259 -41.58 -16.50 -10.30
CA GLU A 259 -40.60 -15.88 -11.19
C GLU A 259 -41.25 -14.85 -12.10
N GLU A 260 -42.36 -15.21 -12.76
CA GLU A 260 -43.09 -14.35 -13.69
C GLU A 260 -43.56 -13.06 -13.01
N GLU A 261 -44.08 -13.15 -11.79
CA GLU A 261 -44.54 -12.00 -11.02
C GLU A 261 -43.38 -11.08 -10.59
N ILE A 262 -42.25 -11.65 -10.18
CA ILE A 262 -41.05 -10.87 -9.85
C ILE A 262 -40.53 -10.14 -11.09
N LEU A 263 -40.43 -10.83 -12.22
CA LEU A 263 -39.96 -10.24 -13.46
C LEU A 263 -40.91 -9.15 -13.96
N LYS A 264 -42.23 -9.37 -13.87
CA LYS A 264 -43.25 -8.38 -14.22
C LYS A 264 -43.19 -7.15 -13.31
N ALA A 265 -42.92 -7.32 -12.02
CA ALA A 265 -42.76 -6.21 -11.09
C ALA A 265 -41.47 -5.39 -11.33
N LEU A 266 -40.40 -6.05 -11.77
CA LEU A 266 -39.09 -5.41 -12.01
C LEU A 266 -38.91 -4.87 -13.44
N SER A 267 -39.72 -5.32 -14.40
CA SER A 267 -39.64 -4.87 -15.79
C SER A 267 -39.79 -3.34 -15.96
N PRO A 268 -40.65 -2.62 -15.22
CA PRO A 268 -40.78 -1.16 -15.36
C PRO A 268 -39.55 -0.40 -14.87
N MET A 269 -38.73 -1.01 -14.03
CA MET A 269 -37.54 -0.40 -13.41
C MET A 269 -36.26 -0.69 -14.21
N CYS A 270 -36.35 -1.55 -15.22
CA CYS A 270 -35.24 -1.93 -16.09
C CYS A 270 -35.54 -1.51 -17.53
N SER A 271 -34.50 -1.23 -18.30
CA SER A 271 -34.63 -1.04 -19.75
C SER A 271 -33.76 -2.05 -20.48
N THR A 272 -34.28 -2.60 -21.57
CA THR A 272 -33.51 -3.48 -22.47
C THR A 272 -32.39 -2.73 -23.18
N ASP A 273 -32.55 -1.42 -23.36
CA ASP A 273 -31.63 -0.57 -24.11
C ASP A 273 -30.32 -0.29 -23.36
N THR A 274 -30.34 -0.35 -22.02
CA THR A 274 -29.15 -0.08 -21.19
C THR A 274 -28.26 -1.31 -20.98
N GLY A 275 -28.73 -2.49 -21.37
CA GLY A 275 -28.01 -3.74 -21.31
C GLY A 275 -28.78 -4.83 -20.58
N LEU A 276 -28.19 -5.38 -19.52
CA LEU A 276 -28.71 -6.57 -18.87
C LEU A 276 -29.96 -6.28 -18.03
N THR A 277 -30.96 -7.14 -18.11
CA THR A 277 -32.16 -7.09 -17.24
C THR A 277 -32.14 -8.24 -16.22
N PHE A 278 -33.03 -8.19 -15.23
CA PHE A 278 -33.20 -9.30 -14.27
C PHE A 278 -33.61 -10.62 -14.95
N ALA A 279 -34.28 -10.52 -16.11
CA ALA A 279 -34.74 -11.65 -16.92
C ALA A 279 -33.64 -12.27 -17.80
N ALA A 280 -32.39 -11.84 -17.67
CA ALA A 280 -31.31 -12.36 -18.50
C ALA A 280 -31.10 -13.87 -18.29
N VAL A 281 -31.21 -14.63 -19.38
CA VAL A 281 -31.16 -16.11 -19.40
C VAL A 281 -29.94 -16.68 -18.64
N HIS A 282 -28.77 -16.06 -18.81
CA HIS A 282 -27.54 -16.55 -18.15
C HIS A 282 -27.51 -16.30 -16.63
N CYS A 283 -28.28 -15.32 -16.13
CA CYS A 283 -28.39 -15.02 -14.70
C CYS A 283 -29.52 -15.80 -14.03
N LEU A 284 -30.59 -16.16 -14.75
CA LEU A 284 -31.72 -16.93 -14.21
C LEU A 284 -31.22 -18.20 -13.52
N SER A 285 -30.33 -18.97 -14.16
CA SER A 285 -29.76 -20.19 -13.59
C SER A 285 -29.12 -20.06 -12.18
N GLY A 286 -28.84 -18.85 -11.70
CA GLY A 286 -28.21 -18.59 -10.41
C GLY A 286 -26.72 -18.91 -10.36
N LYS A 287 -26.12 -19.34 -11.48
CA LYS A 287 -24.69 -19.64 -11.60
C LYS A 287 -23.82 -18.39 -11.72
N ARG A 288 -24.41 -17.26 -12.12
CA ARG A 288 -23.71 -15.99 -12.37
C ARG A 288 -24.48 -14.84 -11.75
N GLN A 289 -23.77 -13.91 -11.16
CA GLN A 289 -24.33 -12.63 -10.77
C GLN A 289 -24.55 -11.75 -12.00
N GLY A 290 -25.62 -10.96 -11.99
CA GLY A 290 -25.87 -9.90 -12.96
C GLY A 290 -25.57 -8.52 -12.37
N SER A 291 -25.31 -7.56 -13.25
CA SER A 291 -25.24 -6.14 -12.87
C SER A 291 -25.99 -5.31 -13.88
N LEU A 292 -26.81 -4.38 -13.40
CA LEU A 292 -27.63 -3.49 -14.22
C LEU A 292 -27.84 -2.14 -13.55
N MET A 293 -28.37 -1.18 -14.32
CA MET A 293 -28.76 0.14 -13.82
C MET A 293 -30.27 0.15 -13.54
N LEU A 294 -30.65 0.53 -12.32
CA LEU A 294 -32.06 0.68 -11.93
C LEU A 294 -32.57 2.09 -12.20
N TYR A 295 -33.82 2.16 -12.65
CA TYR A 295 -34.58 3.39 -12.87
C TYR A 295 -35.83 3.43 -12.00
N ARG A 296 -36.38 4.62 -11.79
CA ARG A 296 -37.74 4.74 -11.27
C ARG A 296 -38.73 4.15 -12.29
N ALA A 297 -39.74 3.44 -11.80
CA ALA A 297 -40.67 2.68 -12.65
C ALA A 297 -41.28 3.53 -13.79
N ASN A 298 -41.19 3.03 -15.02
CA ASN A 298 -41.70 3.66 -16.26
C ASN A 298 -41.17 5.07 -16.56
N LYS A 299 -40.04 5.46 -15.97
CA LYS A 299 -39.46 6.79 -16.18
C LYS A 299 -38.23 6.81 -17.07
N TYR A 300 -37.78 5.66 -17.57
CA TYR A 300 -36.63 5.57 -18.47
C TYR A 300 -36.84 6.48 -19.71
N PRO A 301 -35.85 7.32 -20.10
CA PRO A 301 -34.47 7.40 -19.62
C PRO A 301 -34.22 8.35 -18.44
N GLN A 302 -35.26 8.99 -17.90
CA GLN A 302 -35.20 9.95 -16.79
C GLN A 302 -35.20 9.23 -15.42
N ASP A 303 -34.79 9.93 -14.36
CA ASP A 303 -34.79 9.44 -12.96
C ASP A 303 -34.06 8.09 -12.74
N MET A 304 -32.78 8.04 -13.09
CA MET A 304 -31.91 6.90 -12.80
C MET A 304 -31.61 6.80 -11.29
N LEU A 305 -31.82 5.61 -10.70
CA LEU A 305 -31.50 5.36 -9.30
C LEU A 305 -30.01 5.05 -9.14
N GLY A 306 -29.50 4.04 -9.85
CA GLY A 306 -28.07 3.70 -9.82
C GLY A 306 -27.76 2.23 -10.13
N PRO A 307 -26.48 1.85 -10.05
CA PRO A 307 -26.02 0.49 -10.34
C PRO A 307 -26.40 -0.46 -9.22
N VAL A 308 -26.84 -1.64 -9.61
CA VAL A 308 -27.22 -2.72 -8.73
C VAL A 308 -26.63 -4.02 -9.25
N THR A 309 -26.25 -4.89 -8.32
CA THR A 309 -25.84 -6.26 -8.61
C THR A 309 -26.88 -7.20 -8.04
N PHE A 310 -27.19 -8.27 -8.77
CA PHE A 310 -28.21 -9.22 -8.35
C PHE A 310 -27.78 -10.65 -8.59
N ILE A 311 -28.37 -11.58 -7.85
CA ILE A 311 -28.20 -13.01 -8.06
C ILE A 311 -29.53 -13.72 -7.84
N TRP A 312 -29.86 -14.63 -8.75
CA TRP A 312 -30.94 -15.57 -8.54
C TRP A 312 -30.44 -16.72 -7.69
N LYS A 313 -31.23 -17.15 -6.71
CA LYS A 313 -30.90 -18.37 -5.96
C LYS A 313 -31.02 -19.56 -6.90
N PRO A 314 -29.98 -20.42 -7.00
CA PRO A 314 -30.06 -21.61 -7.83
C PRO A 314 -31.06 -22.61 -7.24
N GLU A 315 -31.85 -23.23 -8.11
CA GLU A 315 -32.71 -24.36 -7.77
C GLU A 315 -31.81 -25.57 -7.47
N ARG A 316 -31.99 -26.18 -6.29
CA ARG A 316 -31.14 -27.29 -5.84
C ARG A 316 -31.62 -28.66 -6.33
N THR A 317 -32.84 -28.74 -6.83
CA THR A 317 -33.57 -29.99 -7.09
C THR A 317 -34.52 -29.78 -8.28
N PRO A 318 -34.39 -30.55 -9.38
CA PRO A 318 -35.27 -30.47 -10.55
C PRO A 318 -36.74 -30.90 -10.33
N GLY A 319 -37.20 -30.96 -9.07
CA GLY A 319 -38.51 -31.53 -8.71
C GLY A 319 -39.15 -30.88 -7.49
N ASP A 320 -38.56 -29.82 -6.91
CA ASP A 320 -39.28 -29.03 -5.92
C ASP A 320 -40.21 -28.07 -6.66
N THR A 321 -41.50 -28.41 -6.71
CA THR A 321 -42.64 -27.59 -7.12
C THR A 321 -42.86 -26.40 -6.17
N SER A 322 -41.79 -25.83 -5.61
CA SER A 322 -41.87 -24.60 -4.85
C SER A 322 -41.92 -23.46 -5.85
N GLU A 323 -43.15 -23.04 -6.17
CA GLU A 323 -43.52 -21.86 -6.98
C GLU A 323 -42.80 -20.56 -6.57
N SER A 324 -42.07 -20.54 -5.46
CA SER A 324 -41.37 -19.36 -4.95
C SER A 324 -39.87 -19.39 -5.27
N ARG A 325 -39.46 -18.55 -6.23
CA ARG A 325 -38.07 -18.24 -6.53
C ARG A 325 -37.57 -17.13 -5.61
N GLN A 326 -36.25 -17.09 -5.36
CA GLN A 326 -35.60 -16.05 -4.57
C GLN A 326 -34.61 -15.25 -5.41
N LEU A 327 -34.71 -13.93 -5.33
CA LEU A 327 -33.81 -12.97 -5.96
C LEU A 327 -33.17 -12.10 -4.87
N TRP A 328 -31.84 -12.01 -4.87
CA TRP A 328 -31.10 -11.10 -4.01
C TRP A 328 -30.57 -9.93 -4.81
N ILE A 329 -30.82 -8.73 -4.30
CA ILE A 329 -30.45 -7.46 -4.93
C ILE A 329 -29.54 -6.71 -3.97
N TRP A 330 -28.29 -6.50 -4.37
CA TRP A 330 -27.35 -5.67 -3.63
C TRP A 330 -27.31 -4.27 -4.17
N LEU A 331 -27.55 -3.32 -3.28
CA LEU A 331 -27.59 -1.90 -3.58
C LEU A 331 -26.78 -1.10 -2.57
N HIS A 332 -26.26 0.03 -3.05
CA HIS A 332 -25.51 0.94 -2.23
C HIS A 332 -26.43 1.64 -1.21
N PRO A 333 -26.02 1.87 0.06
CA PRO A 333 -26.87 2.47 1.10
C PRO A 333 -27.54 3.80 0.73
N ALA A 334 -26.89 4.60 -0.12
CA ALA A 334 -27.47 5.83 -0.63
C ALA A 334 -28.79 5.61 -1.39
N LEU A 335 -28.93 4.46 -2.06
CA LEU A 335 -30.13 4.09 -2.81
C LEU A 335 -31.25 3.56 -1.93
N LYS A 336 -30.93 3.09 -0.71
CA LYS A 336 -31.93 2.58 0.24
C LYS A 336 -32.81 3.68 0.83
N GLN A 337 -32.29 4.91 0.89
CA GLN A 337 -32.98 6.05 1.50
C GLN A 337 -33.85 6.86 0.53
N VAL A 338 -33.73 6.58 -0.77
CA VAL A 338 -34.56 7.19 -1.85
C VAL A 338 -35.78 6.33 -2.06
#